data_AF-A0A6J5WZY0-F1
#
_entry.id   AF-A0A6J5WZY0-F1
#
_cell.length_a   1.000
_cell.length_b   1.000
_cell.length_c   1.000
_cell.angle_alpha   90.00
_cell.angle_beta   90.00
_cell.angle_gamma   90.00
#
_symmetry.space_group_name_H-M   'P 1'
#
loop_
_entity.id
_entity.type
_entity.pdbx_description
1 polymer ?
#
loop_
_entity_poly.entity_id
_entity_poly.type
_entity_poly.pdbx_seq_one_letter_code
_entity_poly.pdbx_strand_id
1 'polypeptide(L)'
;MTQKRQPWTIDPELDGIDLDASDFAASLPLKKVPNGDVFEASRAGDVDRLSYLLESGVNVNARDQWDSVALYYACLAGHLEAARMLLENGAICSEHTFDGDRCHYAALNLKVRKLLKAFEARPPPLSPLQAAMRETFLGCGANSAYLEQADNTQFQISGLQSNDGTNSNYFTPDVVFFVQGRPIEAHRVILSARSPFFRTKFVTDWKQRKEVRFAREKLSYPALYSLIHFFYSDRLEVAVDDMEDIVRICKVCKCESLQRILEKELIHQKYAEYKALRDIDSSKKRFILQGLSLPEEDQLPAGLHNILQISLANSTLEPDLDNGVNNLTSCVGMMQISDFENDLADVCVRVDKKNFRCHQVVLASRSEYFKARLSRMKDFHEGKNDLPVDTLPILEEHDLSSEAFEKMIEYMYTDRLKDIEPDQAGEIFDAASRYLLFPLKRAVADVLLPHLESASPAEMCHWLILSDMYSAPLNPTPNFSFSEILVNSYS
;
A
#
# COMPACT_ATOMS: atom_id res chain seq x y z
N MET A 1 -38.29 21.94 -19.51
CA MET A 1 -37.81 23.15 -18.81
C MET A 1 -36.63 22.75 -17.94
N THR A 2 -35.43 22.98 -18.44
CA THR A 2 -34.15 22.65 -17.79
C THR A 2 -33.85 23.64 -16.66
N GLN A 3 -33.89 23.20 -15.41
CA GLN A 3 -33.31 23.95 -14.29
C GLN A 3 -31.79 23.88 -14.40
N LYS A 4 -31.17 25.01 -14.75
CA LYS A 4 -29.73 25.20 -14.67
C LYS A 4 -29.32 25.20 -13.20
N ARG A 5 -28.37 24.32 -12.84
CA ARG A 5 -27.60 24.42 -11.59
C ARG A 5 -26.88 25.77 -11.57
N GLN A 6 -26.93 26.45 -10.42
CA GLN A 6 -26.14 27.65 -10.15
C GLN A 6 -24.64 27.33 -10.34
N PRO A 7 -23.85 28.20 -10.99
CA PRO A 7 -22.41 28.02 -11.05
C PRO A 7 -21.82 28.32 -9.66
N TRP A 8 -20.75 27.60 -9.34
CA TRP A 8 -19.96 27.73 -8.11
C TRP A 8 -19.59 29.19 -7.85
N THR A 9 -19.93 29.72 -6.67
CA THR A 9 -19.37 30.97 -6.17
C THR A 9 -18.01 30.69 -5.54
N ILE A 10 -16.96 31.25 -6.15
CA ILE A 10 -15.63 31.40 -5.57
C ILE A 10 -15.76 32.27 -4.31
N ASP A 11 -14.92 32.04 -3.32
CA ASP A 11 -14.80 32.88 -2.13
C ASP A 11 -14.72 34.37 -2.54
N PRO A 12 -15.61 35.26 -2.06
CA PRO A 12 -15.65 36.67 -2.48
C PRO A 12 -14.35 37.45 -2.20
N GLU A 13 -13.41 36.91 -1.40
CA GLU A 13 -12.06 37.48 -1.25
C GLU A 13 -11.12 37.19 -2.44
N LEU A 14 -11.45 36.23 -3.31
CA LEU A 14 -10.64 35.83 -4.47
C LEU A 14 -11.17 36.36 -5.82
N ASP A 15 -12.41 36.85 -5.88
CA ASP A 15 -13.03 37.42 -7.10
C ASP A 15 -12.52 38.85 -7.42
N GLY A 16 -11.76 39.47 -6.50
CA GLY A 16 -11.20 40.82 -6.66
C GLY A 16 -9.73 40.89 -7.07
N ILE A 17 -9.07 39.75 -7.31
CA ILE A 17 -7.65 39.74 -7.69
C ILE A 17 -7.58 39.69 -9.22
N ASP A 18 -7.24 40.83 -9.82
CA ASP A 18 -6.95 40.94 -11.25
C ASP A 18 -5.62 40.22 -11.52
N LEU A 19 -5.69 38.91 -11.76
CA LEU A 19 -4.54 38.03 -11.94
C LEU A 19 -3.94 38.23 -13.33
N ASP A 20 -2.68 38.67 -13.40
CA ASP A 20 -1.98 38.85 -14.65
C ASP A 20 -1.22 37.57 -15.08
N ALA A 21 -0.70 37.53 -16.31
CA ALA A 21 0.09 36.40 -16.77
C ALA A 21 1.42 36.23 -16.00
N SER A 22 1.88 37.28 -15.31
CA SER A 22 3.12 37.29 -14.53
C SER A 22 2.96 36.58 -13.18
N ASP A 23 1.76 36.58 -12.60
CA ASP A 23 1.38 35.81 -11.39
C ASP A 23 1.52 34.28 -11.57
N PHE A 24 1.49 33.81 -12.82
CA PHE A 24 1.74 32.42 -13.19
C PHE A 24 3.22 32.11 -13.50
N ALA A 25 4.04 33.14 -13.69
CA ALA A 25 5.43 33.06 -14.13
C ALA A 25 6.44 33.29 -12.99
N ALA A 26 6.01 33.82 -11.84
CA ALA A 26 6.86 34.03 -10.68
C ALA A 26 7.47 32.71 -10.16
N SER A 27 8.77 32.51 -10.43
CA SER A 27 9.58 31.40 -9.91
C SER A 27 11.00 31.90 -9.75
N LEU A 28 11.71 31.41 -8.74
CA LEU A 28 13.15 31.61 -8.67
C LEU A 28 13.84 30.90 -9.87
N PRO A 29 15.04 31.34 -10.28
CA PRO A 29 15.80 30.65 -11.32
C PRO A 29 16.18 29.23 -10.88
N LEU A 30 16.00 28.25 -11.78
CA LEU A 30 16.42 26.87 -11.55
C LEU A 30 17.94 26.79 -11.42
N LYS A 31 18.42 25.99 -10.46
CA LYS A 31 19.84 25.77 -10.22
C LYS A 31 20.13 24.29 -10.02
N LYS A 32 21.23 23.80 -10.60
CA LYS A 32 21.73 22.44 -10.34
C LYS A 32 22.50 22.38 -9.01
N VAL A 33 22.17 21.40 -8.19
CA VAL A 33 22.78 21.13 -6.88
C VAL A 33 23.14 19.63 -6.77
N PRO A 34 24.16 19.17 -7.50
CA PRO A 34 24.46 17.74 -7.64
C PRO A 34 24.77 17.03 -6.30
N ASN A 35 25.26 17.77 -5.31
CA ASN A 35 25.54 17.27 -3.96
C ASN A 35 24.54 17.78 -2.90
N GLY A 36 23.49 18.49 -3.32
CA GLY A 36 22.50 19.04 -2.41
C GLY A 36 21.66 17.94 -1.76
N ASP A 37 21.16 18.23 -0.57
CA ASP A 37 20.16 17.41 0.10
C ASP A 37 18.74 17.68 -0.45
N VAL A 38 17.72 17.05 0.14
CA VAL A 38 16.34 17.17 -0.31
C VAL A 38 15.80 18.60 -0.19
N PHE A 39 16.27 19.38 0.78
CA PHE A 39 15.83 20.76 1.00
C PHE A 39 16.47 21.70 -0.03
N GLU A 40 17.77 21.55 -0.28
CA GLU A 40 18.50 22.32 -1.28
C GLU A 40 18.01 22.03 -2.69
N ALA A 41 17.80 20.76 -3.04
CA ALA A 41 17.23 20.35 -4.32
C ALA A 41 15.83 20.93 -4.54
N SER A 42 14.97 20.86 -3.52
CA SER A 42 13.61 21.41 -3.57
C SER A 42 13.60 22.93 -3.73
N ARG A 43 14.48 23.65 -3.02
CA ARG A 43 14.62 25.11 -3.12
C ARG A 43 15.20 25.55 -4.47
N ALA A 44 16.07 24.74 -5.06
CA ALA A 44 16.73 25.05 -6.34
C ALA A 44 15.92 24.61 -7.57
N GLY A 45 14.88 23.78 -7.37
CA GLY A 45 14.09 23.18 -8.45
C GLY A 45 14.88 22.13 -9.23
N ASP A 46 15.89 21.50 -8.62
CA ASP A 46 16.69 20.46 -9.25
C ASP A 46 15.97 19.11 -9.19
N VAL A 47 15.03 18.91 -10.11
CA VAL A 47 14.15 17.74 -10.16
C VAL A 47 14.94 16.43 -10.32
N ASP A 48 16.04 16.42 -11.08
CA ASP A 48 16.86 15.21 -11.27
C ASP A 48 17.52 14.76 -9.96
N ARG A 49 18.09 15.71 -9.22
CA ARG A 49 18.67 15.44 -7.91
C ARG A 49 17.60 14.99 -6.92
N LEU A 50 16.43 15.63 -6.97
CA LEU A 50 15.31 15.30 -6.11
C LEU A 50 14.79 13.87 -6.38
N SER A 51 14.66 13.47 -7.65
CA SER A 51 14.30 12.11 -8.06
C SER A 51 15.26 11.10 -7.48
N TYR A 52 16.57 11.29 -7.69
CA TYR A 52 17.61 10.40 -7.16
C TYR A 52 17.54 10.25 -5.63
N LEU A 53 17.32 11.35 -4.89
CA LEU A 53 17.23 11.33 -3.44
C LEU A 53 15.99 10.57 -2.94
N LEU A 54 14.84 10.77 -3.60
CA LEU A 54 13.60 10.09 -3.26
C LEU A 54 13.68 8.60 -3.59
N GLU A 55 14.25 8.24 -4.75
CA GLU A 55 14.54 6.85 -5.13
C GLU A 55 15.52 6.17 -4.16
N SER A 56 16.44 6.94 -3.57
CA SER A 56 17.36 6.46 -2.53
C SER A 56 16.68 6.27 -1.15
N GLY A 57 15.38 6.51 -1.03
CA GLY A 57 14.60 6.31 0.19
C GLY A 57 14.71 7.45 1.21
N VAL A 58 15.07 8.67 0.78
CA VAL A 58 15.03 9.83 1.67
C VAL A 58 13.60 10.07 2.15
N ASN A 59 13.43 10.25 3.46
CA ASN A 59 12.13 10.62 4.02
C ASN A 59 11.71 12.00 3.48
N VAL A 60 10.68 12.02 2.63
CA VAL A 60 10.14 13.22 1.99
C VAL A 60 9.64 14.26 2.99
N ASN A 61 9.21 13.81 4.16
CA ASN A 61 8.72 14.63 5.28
C ASN A 61 9.79 14.84 6.36
N ALA A 62 11.07 14.60 6.03
CA ALA A 62 12.18 14.98 6.88
C ALA A 62 12.15 16.49 7.15
N ARG A 63 12.71 16.86 8.31
CA ARG A 63 12.79 18.25 8.75
C ARG A 63 14.24 18.68 8.91
N ASP A 64 14.51 19.90 8.47
CA ASP A 64 15.81 20.54 8.61
C ASP A 64 15.99 21.20 9.98
N GLN A 65 17.11 21.91 10.15
CA GLN A 65 17.42 22.66 11.37
C GLN A 65 16.46 23.83 11.69
N TRP A 66 15.64 24.24 10.72
CA TRP A 66 14.61 25.27 10.86
C TRP A 66 13.21 24.69 10.93
N ASP A 67 13.10 23.38 11.19
CA ASP A 67 11.84 22.66 11.32
C ASP A 67 10.97 22.75 10.05
N SER A 68 11.61 22.89 8.89
CA SER A 68 10.94 23.03 7.58
C SER A 68 11.03 21.73 6.79
N VAL A 69 9.97 21.42 6.04
CA VAL A 69 9.90 20.27 5.12
C VAL A 69 10.32 20.67 3.70
N ALA A 70 10.76 19.70 2.90
CA ALA A 70 11.19 19.93 1.52
C ALA A 70 10.11 20.63 0.66
N LEU A 71 8.84 20.24 0.84
CA LEU A 71 7.71 20.82 0.10
C LEU A 71 7.57 22.33 0.31
N TYR A 72 7.82 22.81 1.53
CA TYR A 72 7.79 24.24 1.83
C TYR A 72 8.76 25.03 0.95
N TYR A 73 9.98 24.52 0.73
CA TYR A 73 10.97 25.21 -0.09
C TYR A 73 10.60 25.24 -1.57
N ALA A 74 10.07 24.13 -2.10
CA ALA A 74 9.56 24.10 -3.48
C ALA A 74 8.42 25.11 -3.67
N CYS A 75 7.52 25.21 -2.68
CA CYS A 75 6.42 26.18 -2.68
C CYS A 75 6.92 27.63 -2.61
N LEU A 76 7.83 27.91 -1.67
CA LEU A 76 8.44 29.23 -1.47
C LEU A 76 9.20 29.73 -2.71
N ALA A 77 9.84 28.82 -3.44
CA ALA A 77 10.60 29.13 -4.65
C ALA A 77 9.75 29.15 -5.93
N GLY A 78 8.49 28.70 -5.87
CA GLY A 78 7.58 28.63 -7.00
C GLY A 78 7.84 27.46 -7.97
N HIS A 79 8.56 26.43 -7.53
CA HIS A 79 8.97 25.31 -8.37
C HIS A 79 7.88 24.23 -8.44
N LEU A 80 7.02 24.34 -9.45
CA LEU A 80 5.86 23.45 -9.65
C LEU A 80 6.24 21.96 -9.70
N GLU A 81 7.22 21.60 -10.52
CA GLU A 81 7.57 20.18 -10.72
C GLU A 81 8.26 19.57 -9.50
N ALA A 82 9.08 20.34 -8.78
CA ALA A 82 9.64 19.88 -7.51
C ALA A 82 8.53 19.66 -6.46
N ALA A 83 7.56 20.59 -6.36
CA ALA A 83 6.42 20.43 -5.45
C ALA A 83 5.56 19.21 -5.83
N ARG A 84 5.30 19.00 -7.13
CA ARG A 84 4.57 17.83 -7.64
C ARG A 84 5.27 16.54 -7.24
N MET A 85 6.55 16.42 -7.53
CA MET A 85 7.34 15.22 -7.24
C MET A 85 7.31 14.88 -5.74
N LEU A 86 7.45 15.88 -4.86
CA LEU A 86 7.35 15.68 -3.41
C LEU A 86 5.97 15.16 -2.99
N LEU A 87 4.89 15.76 -3.51
CA LEU A 87 3.52 15.34 -3.19
C LEU A 87 3.21 13.92 -3.70
N GLU A 88 3.68 13.58 -4.90
CA GLU A 88 3.55 12.23 -5.48
C GLU A 88 4.29 11.18 -4.65
N ASN A 89 5.38 11.58 -3.98
CA ASN A 89 6.14 10.72 -3.06
C ASN A 89 5.66 10.78 -1.61
N GLY A 90 4.47 11.33 -1.36
CA GLY A 90 3.82 11.31 -0.05
C GLY A 90 4.18 12.47 0.87
N ALA A 91 4.65 13.60 0.34
CA ALA A 91 4.77 14.83 1.13
C ALA A 91 3.41 15.23 1.71
N ILE A 92 3.39 15.53 3.01
CA ILE A 92 2.16 15.89 3.71
C ILE A 92 1.81 17.34 3.37
N CYS A 93 0.66 17.52 2.72
CA CYS A 93 0.08 18.83 2.44
C CYS A 93 -1.43 18.73 2.68
N SER A 94 -1.82 18.82 3.95
CA SER A 94 -3.22 18.89 4.33
C SER A 94 -3.49 20.25 4.94
N GLU A 95 -4.43 21.00 4.38
CA GLU A 95 -4.97 22.22 4.99
C GLU A 95 -5.25 21.99 6.48
N HIS A 96 -4.94 23.00 7.30
CA HIS A 96 -5.06 23.00 8.75
C HIS A 96 -4.09 22.08 9.51
N THR A 97 -3.11 21.51 8.82
CA THR A 97 -1.88 21.03 9.45
C THR A 97 -0.84 22.15 9.44
N PHE A 98 0.12 22.11 10.37
CA PHE A 98 1.14 23.14 10.47
C PHE A 98 1.97 23.26 9.18
N ASP A 99 2.34 22.13 8.59
CA ASP A 99 3.14 22.10 7.36
C ASP A 99 2.31 22.45 6.12
N GLY A 100 1.07 21.95 6.03
CA GLY A 100 0.16 22.25 4.93
C GLY A 100 -0.14 23.75 4.83
N ASP A 101 -0.55 24.38 5.93
CA ASP A 101 -0.85 25.81 5.97
C ASP A 101 0.37 26.66 5.59
N ARG A 102 1.57 26.25 6.04
CA ARG A 102 2.82 26.93 5.67
C ARG A 102 3.13 26.79 4.18
N CYS A 103 2.87 25.64 3.58
CA CYS A 103 3.04 25.43 2.13
C CYS A 103 2.07 26.27 1.32
N HIS A 104 0.80 26.34 1.72
CA HIS A 104 -0.22 27.18 1.08
C HIS A 104 0.11 28.68 1.20
N TYR A 105 0.55 29.13 2.38
CA TYR A 105 0.97 30.50 2.61
C TYR A 105 2.21 30.87 1.79
N ALA A 106 3.18 29.96 1.68
CA ALA A 106 4.43 30.19 0.98
C ALA A 106 4.36 30.02 -0.54
N ALA A 107 3.28 29.49 -1.10
CA ALA A 107 3.14 29.24 -2.53
C ALA A 107 3.37 30.53 -3.35
N LEU A 108 4.54 30.64 -3.97
CA LEU A 108 5.02 31.86 -4.66
C LEU A 108 4.18 32.20 -5.90
N ASN A 109 3.59 31.20 -6.55
CA ASN A 109 2.76 31.38 -7.74
C ASN A 109 1.47 30.57 -7.70
N LEU A 110 0.53 30.95 -8.57
CA LEU A 110 -0.80 30.34 -8.60
C LEU A 110 -0.77 28.89 -9.09
N LYS A 111 0.25 28.47 -9.87
CA LYS A 111 0.37 27.07 -10.33
C LYS A 111 0.63 26.14 -9.15
N VAL A 112 1.56 26.49 -8.27
CA VAL A 112 1.82 25.73 -7.04
C VAL A 112 0.59 25.74 -6.15
N ARG A 113 -0.06 26.89 -5.92
CA ARG A 113 -1.28 26.94 -5.09
C ARG A 113 -2.40 26.03 -5.64
N LYS A 114 -2.59 26.01 -6.97
CA LYS A 114 -3.56 25.10 -7.61
C LYS A 114 -3.15 23.63 -7.48
N LEU A 115 -1.85 23.33 -7.55
CA LEU A 115 -1.33 21.98 -7.33
C LEU A 115 -1.65 21.49 -5.92
N LEU A 116 -1.34 22.28 -4.88
CA LEU A 116 -1.59 21.89 -3.48
C LEU A 116 -3.08 21.56 -3.26
N LYS A 117 -3.98 22.46 -3.69
CA LYS A 117 -5.44 22.22 -3.61
C LYS A 117 -5.92 21.01 -4.40
N ALA A 118 -5.31 20.73 -5.55
CA ALA A 118 -5.66 19.58 -6.36
C ALA A 118 -5.25 18.26 -5.69
N PHE A 119 -4.07 18.22 -5.08
CA PHE A 119 -3.57 17.05 -4.34
C PHE A 119 -4.37 16.79 -3.07
N GLU A 120 -4.84 17.83 -2.38
CA GLU A 120 -5.75 17.66 -1.23
C GLU A 120 -7.09 17.05 -1.62
N ALA A 121 -7.68 17.55 -2.71
CA ALA A 121 -8.93 17.01 -3.22
C ALA A 121 -8.77 15.58 -3.78
N ARG A 122 -7.57 15.24 -4.25
CA ARG A 122 -7.24 13.95 -4.90
C ARG A 122 -5.83 13.52 -4.53
N PRO A 123 -5.65 12.94 -3.33
CA PRO A 123 -4.33 12.46 -2.92
C PRO A 123 -3.86 11.33 -3.86
N PRO A 124 -2.53 11.08 -3.92
CA PRO A 124 -1.95 10.03 -4.74
C PRO A 124 -2.69 8.70 -4.56
N PRO A 125 -2.94 7.97 -5.66
CA PRO A 125 -3.51 6.63 -5.57
C PRO A 125 -2.57 5.72 -4.80
N LEU A 126 -3.14 4.74 -4.09
CA LEU A 126 -2.35 3.70 -3.44
C LEU A 126 -1.69 2.81 -4.50
N SER A 127 -0.49 2.32 -4.20
CA SER A 127 0.14 1.26 -4.98
C SER A 127 -0.71 -0.02 -4.98
N PRO A 128 -0.56 -0.90 -5.99
CA PRO A 128 -1.47 -2.04 -6.20
C PRO A 128 -1.71 -2.92 -4.96
N LEU A 129 -0.67 -3.24 -4.18
CA LEU A 129 -0.75 -4.06 -2.97
C LEU A 129 -1.56 -3.36 -1.89
N GLN A 130 -1.21 -2.12 -1.56
CA GLN A 130 -1.91 -1.29 -0.58
C GLN A 130 -3.38 -1.09 -0.98
N ALA A 131 -3.65 -0.87 -2.28
CA ALA A 131 -5.01 -0.78 -2.80
C ALA A 131 -5.77 -2.10 -2.60
N ALA A 132 -5.21 -3.23 -3.02
CA ALA A 132 -5.83 -4.55 -2.88
C ALA A 132 -6.11 -4.93 -1.41
N MET A 133 -5.17 -4.65 -0.51
CA MET A 133 -5.31 -4.91 0.92
C MET A 133 -6.35 -3.98 1.54
N ARG A 134 -6.36 -2.69 1.18
CA ARG A 134 -7.40 -1.75 1.60
C ARG A 134 -8.79 -2.23 1.17
N GLU A 135 -8.96 -2.62 -0.08
CA GLU A 135 -10.25 -3.16 -0.57
C GLU A 135 -10.65 -4.43 0.17
N THR A 136 -9.70 -5.28 0.54
CA THR A 136 -9.95 -6.47 1.37
C THR A 136 -10.48 -6.10 2.76
N PHE A 137 -9.92 -5.06 3.38
CA PHE A 137 -10.40 -4.56 4.67
C PHE A 137 -11.78 -3.92 4.57
N LEU A 138 -12.06 -3.20 3.47
CA LEU A 138 -13.35 -2.53 3.25
C LEU A 138 -14.45 -3.45 2.71
N GLY A 139 -14.09 -4.57 2.09
CA GLY A 139 -15.02 -5.63 1.73
C GLY A 139 -15.71 -6.26 2.94
N CYS A 140 -15.15 -6.08 4.15
CA CYS A 140 -15.79 -6.44 5.41
C CYS A 140 -16.97 -5.50 5.68
N GLY A 141 -18.17 -6.04 5.84
CA GLY A 141 -19.40 -5.26 5.97
C GLY A 141 -19.43 -4.33 7.19
N ALA A 142 -18.81 -4.72 8.31
CA ALA A 142 -18.71 -3.84 9.47
C ALA A 142 -17.79 -2.63 9.21
N ASN A 143 -16.73 -2.84 8.43
CA ASN A 143 -15.71 -1.83 8.20
C ASN A 143 -16.20 -0.79 7.19
N SER A 144 -16.76 -1.21 6.05
CA SER A 144 -17.35 -0.30 5.06
C SER A 144 -18.47 0.55 5.64
N ALA A 145 -19.36 -0.05 6.45
CA ALA A 145 -20.45 0.68 7.09
C ALA A 145 -19.98 1.84 7.99
N TYR A 146 -18.79 1.73 8.61
CA TYR A 146 -18.23 2.82 9.40
C TYR A 146 -17.79 4.00 8.52
N LEU A 147 -17.09 3.74 7.42
CA LEU A 147 -16.64 4.80 6.50
C LEU A 147 -17.83 5.51 5.85
N GLU A 148 -18.86 4.76 5.40
CA GLU A 148 -20.07 5.36 4.82
C GLU A 148 -20.81 6.28 5.81
N GLN A 149 -20.82 5.93 7.10
CA GLN A 149 -21.37 6.79 8.15
C GLN A 149 -20.54 8.05 8.38
N ALA A 150 -19.21 7.92 8.30
CA ALA A 150 -18.27 9.02 8.47
C ALA A 150 -18.27 10.00 7.27
N ASP A 151 -18.58 9.53 6.07
CA ASP A 151 -18.63 10.35 4.84
C ASP A 151 -20.02 10.93 4.55
N ASN A 152 -21.11 10.38 5.11
CA ASN A 152 -22.44 10.99 5.00
C ASN A 152 -22.56 12.39 5.67
N THR A 153 -21.53 12.84 6.38
CA THR A 153 -21.39 14.23 6.86
C THR A 153 -20.61 15.15 5.90
N GLN A 154 -20.03 14.62 4.81
CA GLN A 154 -19.25 15.36 3.82
C GLN A 154 -19.38 14.76 2.40
N PHE A 155 -20.15 15.44 1.54
CA PHE A 155 -20.20 15.28 0.07
C PHE A 155 -20.85 14.00 -0.50
N GLN A 156 -21.99 14.20 -1.18
CA GLN A 156 -22.52 13.26 -2.15
C GLN A 156 -21.53 13.06 -3.31
N ILE A 157 -20.73 12.00 -3.28
CA ILE A 157 -20.18 11.40 -4.50
C ILE A 157 -21.26 10.47 -5.05
N SER A 158 -22.22 11.06 -5.75
CA SER A 158 -23.11 10.33 -6.64
C SER A 158 -22.28 9.75 -7.79
N GLY A 159 -21.87 8.48 -7.69
CA GLY A 159 -21.03 7.89 -8.72
C GLY A 159 -20.65 6.41 -8.63
N LEU A 160 -21.08 5.64 -7.63
CA LEU A 160 -20.97 4.17 -7.63
C LEU A 160 -22.07 3.56 -6.74
N GLN A 161 -23.33 3.72 -7.15
CA GLN A 161 -24.35 2.76 -6.74
C GLN A 161 -24.29 1.60 -7.73
N SER A 162 -23.38 0.65 -7.49
CA SER A 162 -23.59 -0.71 -7.95
C SER A 162 -24.64 -1.32 -7.01
N ASN A 163 -25.90 -1.13 -7.35
CA ASN A 163 -26.95 -2.09 -7.00
C ASN A 163 -26.60 -3.40 -7.71
N ASP A 164 -25.70 -4.18 -7.12
CA ASP A 164 -25.68 -5.61 -7.35
C ASP A 164 -25.63 -6.31 -6.00
N GLY A 165 -26.63 -7.16 -5.79
CA GLY A 165 -26.73 -7.95 -4.58
C GLY A 165 -25.54 -8.89 -4.51
N THR A 166 -25.04 -9.13 -3.28
CA THR A 166 -24.02 -10.13 -2.93
C THR A 166 -22.55 -9.78 -3.22
N ASN A 167 -22.05 -8.63 -2.73
CA ASN A 167 -20.63 -8.55 -2.35
C ASN A 167 -20.42 -9.34 -1.05
N SER A 168 -20.55 -10.66 -1.11
CA SER A 168 -20.06 -11.53 -0.04
C SER A 168 -18.55 -11.37 -0.02
N ASN A 169 -17.98 -10.88 1.07
CA ASN A 169 -16.55 -10.94 1.29
C ASN A 169 -16.12 -12.41 1.15
N TYR A 170 -15.45 -12.75 0.05
CA TYR A 170 -15.16 -14.16 -0.28
C TYR A 170 -14.21 -14.79 0.74
N PHE A 171 -13.44 -13.96 1.47
CA PHE A 171 -12.54 -14.34 2.54
C PHE A 171 -13.01 -13.73 3.85
N THR A 172 -13.23 -14.59 4.83
CA THR A 172 -13.78 -14.21 6.12
C THR A 172 -12.68 -13.73 7.04
N PRO A 173 -12.85 -12.62 7.77
CA PRO A 173 -11.92 -12.21 8.80
C PRO A 173 -11.71 -13.35 9.82
N ASP A 174 -10.48 -13.57 10.23
CA ASP A 174 -10.11 -14.60 11.22
C ASP A 174 -10.12 -14.07 12.66
N VAL A 175 -10.30 -12.76 12.82
CA VAL A 175 -10.46 -12.07 14.10
C VAL A 175 -11.39 -10.85 13.99
N VAL A 176 -12.23 -10.65 15.00
CA VAL A 176 -13.10 -9.47 15.14
C VAL A 176 -12.85 -8.80 16.50
N PHE A 177 -12.59 -7.49 16.47
CA PHE A 177 -12.46 -6.66 17.67
C PHE A 177 -13.75 -5.92 17.95
N PHE A 178 -14.27 -6.04 19.17
CA PHE A 178 -15.42 -5.24 19.61
C PHE A 178 -14.94 -4.12 20.53
N VAL A 179 -15.08 -2.87 20.06
CA VAL A 179 -14.79 -1.65 20.82
C VAL A 179 -16.08 -0.86 20.95
N GLN A 180 -16.48 -0.51 22.17
CA GLN A 180 -17.74 0.21 22.44
C GLN A 180 -18.98 -0.48 21.80
N GLY A 181 -18.98 -1.81 21.76
CA GLY A 181 -20.05 -2.62 21.15
C GLY A 181 -20.03 -2.69 19.61
N ARG A 182 -19.10 -1.99 18.96
CA ARG A 182 -18.97 -1.97 17.49
C ARG A 182 -17.85 -2.91 17.02
N PRO A 183 -18.06 -3.71 15.96
CA PRO A 183 -17.04 -4.61 15.43
C PRO A 183 -16.01 -3.89 14.53
N ILE A 184 -14.79 -4.42 14.50
CA ILE A 184 -13.73 -4.15 13.52
C ILE A 184 -13.23 -5.52 13.06
N GLU A 185 -13.41 -5.83 11.79
CA GLU A 185 -13.09 -7.11 11.17
C GLU A 185 -11.67 -7.09 10.59
N ALA A 186 -10.84 -8.11 10.88
CA ALA A 186 -9.45 -8.14 10.45
C ALA A 186 -8.88 -9.55 10.27
N HIS A 187 -7.64 -9.61 9.78
CA HIS A 187 -6.83 -10.79 9.50
C HIS A 187 -5.56 -10.78 10.36
N ARG A 188 -5.33 -11.87 11.10
CA ARG A 188 -4.21 -12.02 12.04
C ARG A 188 -2.86 -11.87 11.38
N VAL A 189 -2.71 -12.39 10.15
CA VAL A 189 -1.46 -12.30 9.38
C VAL A 189 -1.05 -10.84 9.16
N ILE A 190 -1.99 -9.99 8.71
CA ILE A 190 -1.73 -8.57 8.43
C ILE A 190 -1.42 -7.82 9.73
N LEU A 191 -2.22 -8.04 10.79
CA LEU A 191 -1.95 -7.40 12.08
C LEU A 191 -0.61 -7.84 12.70
N SER A 192 -0.23 -9.10 12.55
CA SER A 192 1.04 -9.64 13.05
C SER A 192 2.24 -9.18 12.23
N ALA A 193 2.06 -8.92 10.94
CA ALA A 193 3.06 -8.33 10.06
C ALA A 193 3.35 -6.87 10.44
N ARG A 194 2.33 -6.13 10.89
CA ARG A 194 2.40 -4.66 11.10
C ARG A 194 2.57 -4.24 12.56
N SER A 195 2.44 -5.18 13.51
CA SER A 195 2.53 -4.86 14.94
C SER A 195 3.07 -6.03 15.79
N PRO A 196 4.20 -5.82 16.49
CA PRO A 196 4.73 -6.81 17.44
C PRO A 196 3.76 -7.14 18.58
N PHE A 197 2.92 -6.18 18.99
CA PHE A 197 1.90 -6.39 20.01
C PHE A 197 0.87 -7.43 19.55
N PHE A 198 0.29 -7.25 18.36
CA PHE A 198 -0.70 -8.18 17.82
C PHE A 198 -0.06 -9.56 17.59
N ARG A 199 1.14 -9.62 17.01
CA ARG A 199 1.91 -10.87 16.85
C ARG A 199 2.03 -11.64 18.16
N THR A 200 2.46 -10.98 19.23
CA THR A 200 2.62 -11.60 20.56
C THR A 200 1.27 -12.07 21.13
N LYS A 201 0.22 -11.25 20.99
CA LYS A 201 -1.12 -11.59 21.51
C LYS A 201 -1.74 -12.78 20.80
N PHE A 202 -1.54 -12.92 19.50
CA PHE A 202 -2.05 -14.04 18.71
C PHE A 202 -1.31 -15.36 18.93
N VAL A 203 -0.12 -15.32 19.53
CA VAL A 203 0.57 -16.53 20.02
C VAL A 203 0.17 -16.87 21.46
N THR A 204 -0.19 -15.85 22.26
CA THR A 204 -0.50 -15.99 23.68
C THR A 204 -2.02 -15.91 23.95
N ASP A 205 -2.50 -14.80 24.51
CA ASP A 205 -3.85 -14.65 25.09
C ASP A 205 -4.99 -14.86 24.08
N TRP A 206 -4.73 -14.55 22.80
CA TRP A 206 -5.73 -14.55 21.75
C TRP A 206 -5.60 -15.75 20.82
N LYS A 207 -4.67 -16.69 21.07
CA LYS A 207 -4.34 -17.80 20.15
C LYS A 207 -5.54 -18.49 19.51
N GLN A 208 -6.56 -18.84 20.28
CA GLN A 208 -7.76 -19.54 19.81
C GLN A 208 -9.02 -18.66 19.78
N ARG A 209 -8.86 -17.34 19.90
CA ARG A 209 -9.99 -16.40 19.92
C ARG A 209 -10.25 -15.85 18.51
N LYS A 210 -11.49 -16.02 18.05
CA LYS A 210 -12.05 -15.34 16.87
C LYS A 210 -12.62 -13.95 17.21
N GLU A 211 -12.97 -13.73 18.48
CA GLU A 211 -13.51 -12.46 18.95
C GLU A 211 -12.71 -11.94 20.15
N VAL A 212 -12.40 -10.65 20.12
CA VAL A 212 -11.72 -9.94 21.20
C VAL A 212 -12.56 -8.72 21.58
N ARG A 213 -13.08 -8.70 22.82
CA ARG A 213 -13.97 -7.64 23.31
C ARG A 213 -13.23 -6.76 24.31
N PHE A 214 -13.21 -5.45 24.06
CA PHE A 214 -12.58 -4.48 24.95
C PHE A 214 -13.64 -3.86 25.88
N ALA A 215 -13.50 -4.11 27.19
CA ALA A 215 -14.45 -3.68 28.22
C ALA A 215 -14.21 -2.24 28.73
N ARG A 216 -13.24 -1.49 28.18
CA ARG A 216 -12.84 -0.16 28.69
C ARG A 216 -13.43 0.96 27.83
N GLU A 217 -14.06 1.95 28.48
CA GLU A 217 -14.51 3.21 27.85
C GLU A 217 -13.36 4.05 27.28
N LYS A 218 -12.11 3.77 27.66
CA LYS A 218 -10.91 4.57 27.28
C LYS A 218 -10.34 4.27 25.89
N LEU A 219 -10.81 3.23 25.21
CA LEU A 219 -10.33 2.89 23.87
C LEU A 219 -11.27 3.52 22.83
N SER A 220 -10.78 4.51 22.09
CA SER A 220 -11.52 5.13 20.99
C SER A 220 -11.68 4.15 19.84
N TYR A 221 -12.92 3.94 19.41
CA TYR A 221 -13.23 3.16 18.22
C TYR A 221 -12.62 3.78 16.96
N PRO A 222 -12.82 5.09 16.66
CA PRO A 222 -12.17 5.75 15.53
C PRO A 222 -10.66 5.54 15.47
N ALA A 223 -9.98 5.68 16.60
CA ALA A 223 -8.52 5.57 16.64
C ALA A 223 -8.02 4.13 16.38
N LEU A 224 -8.67 3.10 16.96
CA LEU A 224 -8.30 1.71 16.66
C LEU A 224 -8.65 1.34 15.22
N TYR A 225 -9.80 1.80 14.73
CA TYR A 225 -10.22 1.58 13.35
C TYR A 225 -9.21 2.17 12.36
N SER A 226 -8.84 3.45 12.53
CA SER A 226 -7.87 4.12 11.65
C SER A 226 -6.50 3.46 11.70
N LEU A 227 -6.04 2.99 12.86
CA LEU A 227 -4.78 2.24 12.95
C LEU A 227 -4.84 0.89 12.23
N ILE A 228 -5.93 0.13 12.41
CA ILE A 228 -6.08 -1.15 11.70
C ILE A 228 -6.23 -0.90 10.19
N HIS A 229 -7.02 0.08 9.76
CA HIS A 229 -7.13 0.46 8.34
C HIS A 229 -5.76 0.86 7.76
N PHE A 230 -4.95 1.61 8.53
CA PHE A 230 -3.58 1.95 8.16
C PHE A 230 -2.72 0.69 7.95
N PHE A 231 -2.86 -0.34 8.77
CA PHE A 231 -2.12 -1.60 8.58
C PHE A 231 -2.42 -2.31 7.25
N TYR A 232 -3.56 -2.04 6.60
CA TYR A 232 -3.89 -2.61 5.29
C TYR A 232 -3.53 -1.70 4.13
N SER A 233 -3.46 -0.40 4.35
CA SER A 233 -3.42 0.58 3.25
C SER A 233 -2.13 1.39 3.22
N ASP A 234 -1.32 1.33 4.28
CA ASP A 234 -0.26 2.32 4.54
C ASP A 234 -0.75 3.76 4.45
N ARG A 235 -2.07 4.00 4.60
CA ARG A 235 -2.66 5.33 4.56
C ARG A 235 -3.47 5.56 5.80
N LEU A 236 -2.99 6.49 6.61
CA LEU A 236 -3.65 6.88 7.83
C LEU A 236 -4.44 8.15 7.57
N GLU A 237 -5.74 8.07 7.77
CA GLU A 237 -6.65 9.21 7.81
C GLU A 237 -7.27 9.27 9.20
N VAL A 238 -7.07 10.39 9.88
CA VAL A 238 -7.55 10.57 11.25
C VAL A 238 -8.05 11.99 11.42
N ALA A 239 -9.15 12.16 12.15
CA ALA A 239 -9.58 13.48 12.57
C ALA A 239 -8.54 14.06 13.54
N VAL A 240 -8.32 15.37 13.50
CA VAL A 240 -7.36 16.04 14.40
C VAL A 240 -7.71 15.76 15.88
N ASP A 241 -9.00 15.77 16.22
CA ASP A 241 -9.48 15.49 17.58
C ASP A 241 -9.15 14.06 18.06
N ASP A 242 -9.00 13.10 17.14
CA ASP A 242 -8.65 11.70 17.43
C ASP A 242 -7.13 11.45 17.46
N MET A 243 -6.30 12.45 17.14
CA MET A 243 -4.84 12.28 17.04
C MET A 243 -4.18 11.87 18.35
N GLU A 244 -4.65 12.40 19.48
CA GLU A 244 -4.12 12.01 20.80
C GLU A 244 -4.43 10.53 21.12
N ASP A 245 -5.58 10.05 20.68
CA ASP A 245 -6.05 8.69 20.92
C ASP A 245 -5.25 7.69 20.10
N ILE A 246 -5.00 7.99 18.83
CA ILE A 246 -4.19 7.13 17.96
C ILE A 246 -2.73 7.08 18.43
N VAL A 247 -2.14 8.18 18.93
CA VAL A 247 -0.80 8.16 19.54
C VAL A 247 -0.75 7.18 20.72
N ARG A 248 -1.76 7.21 21.60
CA ARG A 248 -1.84 6.28 22.74
C ARG A 248 -1.96 4.82 22.29
N ILE A 249 -2.75 4.55 21.24
CA ILE A 249 -2.90 3.19 20.71
C ILE A 249 -1.61 2.73 20.03
N CYS A 250 -0.94 3.57 19.22
CA CYS A 250 0.33 3.25 18.58
C CYS A 250 1.38 2.81 19.62
N LYS A 251 1.44 3.49 20.77
CA LYS A 251 2.31 3.12 21.88
C LYS A 251 1.99 1.73 22.43
N VAL A 252 0.71 1.39 22.60
CA VAL A 252 0.28 0.06 23.07
C VAL A 252 0.58 -1.02 22.02
N CYS A 253 0.32 -0.71 20.76
CA CYS A 253 0.54 -1.59 19.61
C CYS A 253 2.01 -1.70 19.19
N LYS A 254 2.92 -0.96 19.84
CA LYS A 254 4.36 -0.91 19.55
C LYS A 254 4.67 -0.45 18.11
N CYS A 255 3.97 0.58 17.64
CA CYS A 255 4.20 1.22 16.35
C CYS A 255 5.02 2.50 16.53
N GLU A 256 6.32 2.35 16.81
CA GLU A 256 7.17 3.45 17.33
C GLU A 256 7.41 4.58 16.31
N SER A 257 7.67 4.25 15.04
CA SER A 257 7.90 5.27 14.01
C SER A 257 6.65 6.09 13.72
N LEU A 258 5.51 5.43 13.60
CA LEU A 258 4.22 6.09 13.43
C LEU A 258 3.88 6.96 14.65
N GLN A 259 4.08 6.45 15.86
CA GLN A 259 3.90 7.21 17.10
C GLN A 259 4.74 8.50 17.09
N ARG A 260 6.03 8.42 16.75
CA ARG A 260 6.94 9.57 16.71
C ARG A 260 6.49 10.65 15.73
N ILE A 261 6.00 10.27 14.55
CA ILE A 261 5.49 11.22 13.55
C ILE A 261 4.24 11.92 14.07
N LEU A 262 3.28 11.15 14.61
CA LEU A 262 2.03 11.71 15.13
C LEU A 262 2.23 12.61 16.36
N GLU A 263 3.16 12.26 17.25
CA GLU A 263 3.52 13.11 18.41
C GLU A 263 4.09 14.46 17.96
N LYS A 264 4.95 14.46 16.95
CA LYS A 264 5.49 15.70 16.38
C LYS A 264 4.39 16.56 15.77
N GLU A 265 3.51 15.95 14.97
CA GLU A 265 2.41 16.68 14.35
C GLU A 265 1.48 17.30 15.40
N LEU A 266 1.15 16.56 16.46
CA LEU A 266 0.33 17.07 17.56
C LEU A 266 0.96 18.29 18.25
N ILE A 267 2.29 18.29 18.41
CA ILE A 267 3.02 19.44 18.95
C ILE A 267 2.84 20.66 18.04
N HIS A 268 2.98 20.48 16.72
CA HIS A 268 2.87 21.59 15.77
C HIS A 268 1.45 22.13 15.65
N GLN A 269 0.44 21.26 15.70
CA GLN A 269 -0.96 21.68 15.73
C GLN A 269 -1.26 22.54 16.96
N LYS A 270 -0.77 22.16 18.14
CA LYS A 270 -0.89 22.98 19.36
C LYS A 270 -0.24 24.35 19.21
N TYR A 271 0.91 24.44 18.53
CA TYR A 271 1.54 25.73 18.24
C TYR A 271 0.79 26.56 17.20
N ALA A 272 0.20 25.93 16.18
CA ALA A 272 -0.60 26.60 15.17
C ALA A 272 -1.87 27.20 15.80
N GLU A 273 -2.57 26.43 16.63
CA GLU A 273 -3.77 26.87 17.36
C GLU A 273 -3.46 28.00 18.34
N TYR A 274 -2.34 27.93 19.08
CA TYR A 274 -1.91 29.02 19.96
C TYR A 274 -1.73 30.36 19.22
N LYS A 275 -1.31 30.32 17.94
CA LYS A 275 -1.13 31.53 17.11
C LYS A 275 -2.40 31.97 16.37
N ALA A 276 -3.37 31.08 16.19
CA ALA A 276 -4.63 31.39 15.55
C ALA A 276 -5.53 32.17 16.52
N LEU A 277 -5.69 33.48 16.30
CA LEU A 277 -6.53 34.39 17.09
C LEU A 277 -8.06 34.13 16.97
N ARG A 278 -8.50 32.98 16.45
CA ARG A 278 -9.91 32.66 16.22
C ARG A 278 -10.23 31.20 16.52
N ASP A 279 -11.36 30.96 17.16
CA ASP A 279 -12.02 29.65 17.26
C ASP A 279 -12.45 29.19 15.87
N ILE A 280 -11.57 28.49 15.17
CA ILE A 280 -11.89 27.79 13.92
C ILE A 280 -12.41 26.40 14.33
N ASP A 281 -13.60 26.04 13.85
CA ASP A 281 -14.22 24.73 14.04
C ASP A 281 -13.25 23.61 13.60
N SER A 282 -12.61 22.94 14.58
CA SER A 282 -11.60 21.89 14.37
C SER A 282 -12.22 20.55 13.97
N SER A 283 -13.54 20.39 14.16
CA SER A 283 -14.26 19.11 14.04
C SER A 283 -14.27 18.50 12.62
N LYS A 284 -13.78 19.24 11.62
CA LYS A 284 -13.70 18.80 10.22
C LYS A 284 -12.26 18.62 9.71
N LYS A 285 -11.24 18.87 10.55
CA LYS A 285 -9.84 18.78 10.16
C LYS A 285 -9.41 17.30 10.12
N ARG A 286 -8.80 16.88 9.01
CA ARG A 286 -8.27 15.52 8.85
C ARG A 286 -6.76 15.59 8.61
N PHE A 287 -6.01 14.77 9.33
CA PHE A 287 -4.61 14.51 9.07
C PHE A 287 -4.50 13.27 8.18
N ILE A 288 -3.74 13.40 7.09
CA ILE A 288 -3.47 12.31 6.14
C ILE A 288 -1.96 12.03 6.12
N LEU A 289 -1.60 10.77 6.38
CA LEU A 289 -0.23 10.29 6.30
C LEU A 289 -0.17 9.09 5.35
N GLN A 290 0.82 9.11 4.45
CA GLN A 290 1.15 7.97 3.61
C GLN A 290 2.36 7.21 4.16
N GLY A 291 2.37 5.89 3.98
CA GLY A 291 3.40 4.99 4.50
C GLY A 291 4.78 5.23 3.92
N LEU A 292 4.89 5.88 2.75
CA LEU A 292 6.16 6.36 2.20
C LEU A 292 6.89 7.36 3.13
N SER A 293 6.17 7.95 4.10
CA SER A 293 6.75 8.81 5.14
C SER A 293 7.41 8.02 6.28
N LEU A 294 7.21 6.70 6.32
CA LEU A 294 7.78 5.80 7.32
C LEU A 294 9.06 5.13 6.79
N PRO A 295 9.95 4.69 7.69
CA PRO A 295 11.06 3.82 7.33
C PRO A 295 10.58 2.58 6.54
N GLU A 296 11.39 2.10 5.61
CA GLU A 296 10.99 1.01 4.70
C GLU A 296 10.53 -0.24 5.46
N GLU A 297 11.21 -0.58 6.56
CA GLU A 297 10.89 -1.72 7.42
C GLU A 297 9.49 -1.63 8.06
N ASP A 298 8.99 -0.42 8.24
CA ASP A 298 7.69 -0.13 8.82
C ASP A 298 6.60 0.04 7.76
N GLN A 299 6.86 -0.19 6.47
CA GLN A 299 5.86 -0.18 5.41
C GLN A 299 5.20 -1.56 5.22
N LEU A 300 3.98 -1.60 4.68
CA LEU A 300 3.21 -2.82 4.45
C LEU A 300 3.97 -3.87 3.61
N PRO A 301 4.61 -3.53 2.48
CA PRO A 301 5.38 -4.49 1.69
C PRO A 301 6.46 -5.21 2.50
N ALA A 302 7.22 -4.47 3.33
CA ALA A 302 8.28 -5.05 4.15
C ALA A 302 7.72 -5.97 5.26
N GLY A 303 6.62 -5.54 5.90
CA GLY A 303 5.93 -6.36 6.90
C GLY A 303 5.44 -7.70 6.33
N LEU A 304 4.83 -7.67 5.14
CA LEU A 304 4.36 -8.89 4.45
C LEU A 304 5.52 -9.73 3.92
N HIS A 305 6.58 -9.11 3.41
CA HIS A 305 7.80 -9.82 3.00
C HIS A 305 8.39 -10.64 4.15
N ASN A 306 8.48 -10.06 5.36
CA ASN A 306 9.01 -10.77 6.53
C ASN A 306 8.19 -12.04 6.86
N ILE A 307 6.87 -11.96 6.76
CA ILE A 307 6.00 -13.14 6.97
C ILE A 307 6.16 -14.15 5.84
N LEU A 308 6.29 -13.70 4.59
CA LEU A 308 6.58 -14.57 3.45
C LEU A 308 7.89 -15.33 3.65
N GLN A 309 8.96 -14.69 4.11
CA GLN A 309 10.24 -15.35 4.36
C GLN A 309 10.14 -16.47 5.39
N ILE A 310 9.38 -16.27 6.47
CA ILE A 310 9.10 -17.33 7.46
C ILE A 310 8.32 -18.48 6.79
N SER A 311 7.33 -18.16 5.95
CA SER A 311 6.50 -19.16 5.26
C SER A 311 7.30 -19.97 4.24
N LEU A 312 8.19 -19.32 3.49
CA LEU A 312 9.10 -19.96 2.55
C LEU A 312 10.09 -20.88 3.27
N ALA A 313 10.64 -20.45 4.41
CA ALA A 313 11.51 -21.29 5.24
C ALA A 313 10.79 -22.52 5.80
N ASN A 314 9.50 -22.39 6.11
CA ASN A 314 8.64 -23.49 6.58
C ASN A 314 8.07 -24.36 5.44
N SER A 315 8.29 -23.97 4.17
CA SER A 315 7.79 -24.71 3.01
C SER A 315 8.63 -25.96 2.76
N THR A 316 8.00 -27.07 2.41
CA THR A 316 8.66 -28.39 2.34
C THR A 316 8.84 -28.87 0.91
N LEU A 317 9.97 -29.54 0.66
CA LEU A 317 10.19 -30.36 -0.53
C LEU A 317 9.69 -31.78 -0.23
N GLU A 318 8.98 -32.41 -1.17
CA GLU A 318 8.68 -33.84 -1.02
C GLU A 318 9.98 -34.66 -0.93
N PRO A 319 10.08 -35.62 0.00
CA PRO A 319 11.19 -36.57 0.00
C PRO A 319 11.03 -37.52 -1.18
N ASP A 320 12.07 -37.65 -2.02
CA ASP A 320 12.12 -38.67 -3.06
C ASP A 320 11.93 -40.07 -2.41
N LEU A 321 10.86 -40.76 -2.80
CA LEU A 321 10.43 -42.05 -2.24
C LEU A 321 11.36 -43.23 -2.58
N ASP A 322 12.48 -43.00 -3.28
CA ASP A 322 13.41 -44.06 -3.72
C ASP A 322 14.37 -44.56 -2.63
N ASN A 323 14.48 -43.89 -1.47
CA ASN A 323 15.35 -44.32 -0.36
C ASN A 323 14.55 -44.73 0.90
N GLY A 324 13.82 -45.84 0.76
CA GLY A 324 12.82 -46.35 1.71
C GLY A 324 13.27 -46.78 3.13
N VAL A 325 14.46 -46.40 3.61
CA VAL A 325 14.92 -46.79 4.96
C VAL A 325 15.36 -45.60 5.83
N ASN A 326 15.74 -44.46 5.24
CA ASN A 326 16.09 -43.25 6.01
C ASN A 326 14.88 -42.37 6.35
N ASN A 327 13.73 -42.60 5.70
CA ASN A 327 12.54 -41.76 5.79
C ASN A 327 11.64 -42.05 7.00
N LEU A 328 11.73 -43.22 7.65
CA LEU A 328 11.02 -43.39 8.93
C LEU A 328 11.62 -42.50 10.02
N THR A 329 12.91 -42.20 9.94
CA THR A 329 13.58 -41.30 10.89
C THR A 329 13.23 -39.83 10.63
N SER A 330 12.95 -39.43 9.38
CA SER A 330 12.47 -38.07 9.09
C SER A 330 10.99 -37.91 9.47
N CYS A 331 10.14 -38.89 9.18
CA CYS A 331 8.72 -38.86 9.56
C CYS A 331 8.51 -38.90 11.09
N VAL A 332 9.33 -39.66 11.83
CA VAL A 332 9.30 -39.67 13.30
C VAL A 332 10.04 -38.44 13.89
N GLY A 333 10.99 -37.86 13.16
CA GLY A 333 11.64 -36.58 13.51
C GLY A 333 10.73 -35.36 13.36
N MET A 334 9.73 -35.40 12.48
CA MET A 334 8.72 -34.34 12.32
C MET A 334 7.75 -34.23 13.52
N MET A 335 7.71 -35.22 14.41
CA MET A 335 6.97 -35.17 15.68
C MET A 335 7.80 -34.60 16.85
N GLN A 336 8.95 -33.96 16.59
CA GLN A 336 9.60 -33.13 17.59
C GLN A 336 9.03 -31.70 17.53
N ILE A 337 8.20 -31.40 18.53
CA ILE A 337 7.85 -30.05 18.95
C ILE A 337 9.14 -29.30 19.29
N SER A 338 9.66 -28.54 18.32
CA SER A 338 10.65 -27.49 18.55
C SER A 338 10.62 -26.45 17.41
N ASP A 339 9.98 -25.32 17.71
CA ASP A 339 10.33 -23.96 17.26
C ASP A 339 10.37 -23.61 15.76
N PHE A 340 9.36 -23.98 14.97
CA PHE A 340 9.06 -23.18 13.77
C PHE A 340 8.37 -21.88 14.21
N GLU A 341 8.92 -20.72 13.81
CA GLU A 341 8.21 -19.45 13.96
C GLU A 341 6.85 -19.55 13.29
N ASN A 342 5.79 -19.18 14.01
CA ASN A 342 4.42 -19.30 13.54
C ASN A 342 4.19 -18.34 12.36
N ASP A 343 4.12 -18.90 11.16
CA ASP A 343 3.89 -18.16 9.91
C ASP A 343 2.44 -17.70 9.74
N LEU A 344 1.47 -18.28 10.46
CA LEU A 344 0.03 -18.05 10.27
C LEU A 344 -0.49 -18.48 8.88
N ALA A 345 0.25 -19.35 8.17
CA ALA A 345 -0.19 -19.88 6.89
C ALA A 345 -1.49 -20.69 7.05
N ASP A 346 -2.43 -20.46 6.15
CA ASP A 346 -3.77 -21.05 6.13
C ASP A 346 -4.07 -21.81 4.83
N VAL A 347 -3.09 -21.89 3.92
CA VAL A 347 -3.13 -22.68 2.68
C VAL A 347 -1.73 -23.09 2.25
N CYS A 348 -1.63 -24.26 1.61
CA CYS A 348 -0.44 -24.70 0.89
C CYS A 348 -0.71 -24.69 -0.62
N VAL A 349 0.22 -24.19 -1.42
CA VAL A 349 0.20 -24.32 -2.88
C VAL A 349 1.32 -25.26 -3.29
N ARG A 350 0.96 -26.38 -3.91
CA ARG A 350 1.88 -27.38 -4.44
C ARG A 350 2.21 -27.01 -5.88
N VAL A 351 3.49 -26.82 -6.14
CA VAL A 351 4.07 -26.59 -7.46
C VAL A 351 5.23 -27.55 -7.61
N ASP A 352 5.20 -28.35 -8.68
CA ASP A 352 6.13 -29.48 -8.87
C ASP A 352 6.19 -30.41 -7.64
N LYS A 353 7.36 -30.47 -6.99
CA LYS A 353 7.64 -31.25 -5.77
C LYS A 353 7.70 -30.40 -4.49
N LYS A 354 7.38 -29.11 -4.57
CA LYS A 354 7.50 -28.15 -3.44
C LYS A 354 6.11 -27.72 -2.96
N ASN A 355 5.89 -27.79 -1.65
CA ASN A 355 4.67 -27.31 -1.01
C ASN A 355 4.93 -25.94 -0.37
N PHE A 356 4.44 -24.88 -1.01
CA PHE A 356 4.57 -23.50 -0.54
C PHE A 356 3.50 -23.18 0.49
N ARG A 357 3.90 -22.79 1.69
CA ARG A 357 2.98 -22.27 2.72
C ARG A 357 2.64 -20.82 2.41
N CYS A 358 1.36 -20.48 2.42
CA CYS A 358 0.83 -19.20 1.95
C CYS A 358 -0.37 -18.72 2.79
N HIS A 359 -0.81 -17.50 2.48
CA HIS A 359 -1.94 -16.84 3.12
C HIS A 359 -3.05 -16.58 2.11
N GLN A 360 -4.23 -17.15 2.33
CA GLN A 360 -5.39 -17.02 1.45
C GLN A 360 -5.77 -15.56 1.23
N VAL A 361 -5.75 -14.74 2.29
CA VAL A 361 -6.05 -13.30 2.20
C VAL A 361 -5.10 -12.57 1.24
N VAL A 362 -3.82 -12.94 1.21
CA VAL A 362 -2.84 -12.32 0.31
C VAL A 362 -3.02 -12.85 -1.11
N LEU A 363 -3.15 -14.16 -1.29
CA LEU A 363 -3.33 -14.71 -2.64
C LEU A 363 -4.59 -14.18 -3.32
N ALA A 364 -5.70 -14.17 -2.60
CA ALA A 364 -6.99 -13.78 -3.14
C ALA A 364 -7.17 -12.27 -3.32
N SER A 365 -6.55 -11.44 -2.48
CA SER A 365 -6.60 -9.98 -2.68
C SER A 365 -5.83 -9.55 -3.92
N ARG A 366 -4.83 -10.34 -4.33
CA ARG A 366 -3.90 -9.99 -5.40
C ARG A 366 -4.26 -10.64 -6.74
N SER A 367 -4.94 -11.78 -6.73
CA SER A 367 -5.29 -12.54 -7.93
C SER A 367 -6.76 -12.95 -7.93
N GLU A 368 -7.50 -12.50 -8.94
CA GLU A 368 -8.88 -12.94 -9.16
C GLU A 368 -8.97 -14.45 -9.45
N TYR A 369 -7.91 -15.04 -10.01
CA TYR A 369 -7.82 -16.49 -10.17
C TYR A 369 -7.80 -17.21 -8.81
N PHE A 370 -6.87 -16.84 -7.91
CA PHE A 370 -6.80 -17.47 -6.59
C PHE A 370 -8.05 -17.16 -5.76
N LYS A 371 -8.59 -15.95 -5.87
CA LYS A 371 -9.88 -15.58 -5.26
C LYS A 371 -11.01 -16.50 -5.69
N ALA A 372 -11.18 -16.71 -6.99
CA ALA A 372 -12.19 -17.62 -7.52
C ALA A 372 -11.93 -19.07 -7.09
N ARG A 373 -10.68 -19.53 -7.17
CA ARG A 373 -10.31 -20.93 -6.87
C ARG A 373 -10.47 -21.26 -5.38
N LEU A 374 -9.96 -20.41 -4.48
CA LEU A 374 -10.09 -20.58 -3.04
C LEU A 374 -11.55 -20.46 -2.57
N SER A 375 -12.38 -19.66 -3.22
CA SER A 375 -13.81 -19.56 -2.87
C SER A 375 -14.55 -20.90 -2.99
N ARG A 376 -14.13 -21.75 -3.94
CA ARG A 376 -14.72 -23.07 -4.19
C ARG A 376 -14.17 -24.15 -3.27
N MET A 377 -13.04 -23.93 -2.59
CA MET A 377 -12.47 -24.91 -1.65
C MET A 377 -13.36 -25.19 -0.44
N LYS A 378 -14.29 -24.29 -0.10
CA LYS A 378 -15.30 -24.58 0.95
C LYS A 378 -16.25 -25.72 0.56
N ASP A 379 -16.46 -25.92 -0.74
CA ASP A 379 -17.41 -26.91 -1.29
C ASP A 379 -16.72 -28.12 -1.95
N PHE A 380 -15.42 -28.01 -2.27
CA PHE A 380 -14.63 -29.06 -2.93
C PHE A 380 -13.54 -29.63 -2.01
N HIS A 381 -13.69 -30.92 -1.66
CA HIS A 381 -12.60 -31.72 -1.10
C HIS A 381 -11.74 -32.26 -2.24
N GLU A 382 -10.84 -31.43 -2.77
CA GLU A 382 -9.78 -31.90 -3.65
C GLU A 382 -8.81 -32.73 -2.79
N GLY A 383 -8.88 -34.07 -2.90
CA GLY A 383 -7.89 -34.98 -2.31
C GLY A 383 -8.07 -35.42 -0.85
N LYS A 384 -9.29 -35.47 -0.29
CA LYS A 384 -9.50 -36.18 1.00
C LYS A 384 -9.47 -37.71 0.83
N ASN A 385 -8.26 -38.26 0.75
CA ASN A 385 -8.00 -39.62 1.23
C ASN A 385 -7.09 -39.49 2.47
N ASP A 386 -7.68 -39.66 3.67
CA ASP A 386 -7.02 -39.97 4.94
C ASP A 386 -5.81 -39.12 5.40
N LEU A 387 -5.87 -37.78 5.27
CA LEU A 387 -4.87 -36.89 5.89
C LEU A 387 -5.25 -36.47 7.32
N PRO A 388 -4.29 -36.42 8.27
CA PRO A 388 -4.53 -36.04 9.66
C PRO A 388 -5.01 -34.59 9.80
N VAL A 389 -5.77 -34.33 10.87
CA VAL A 389 -6.53 -33.10 11.20
C VAL A 389 -5.70 -31.80 11.19
N ASP A 390 -4.37 -31.89 11.26
CA ASP A 390 -3.44 -30.75 11.34
C ASP A 390 -2.81 -30.34 9.99
N THR A 391 -3.31 -30.84 8.87
CA THR A 391 -2.74 -30.54 7.54
C THR A 391 -3.47 -29.34 6.90
N LEU A 392 -2.73 -28.32 6.47
CA LEU A 392 -3.27 -27.17 5.73
C LEU A 392 -3.94 -27.63 4.41
N PRO A 393 -4.99 -26.94 3.93
CA PRO A 393 -5.57 -27.24 2.62
C PRO A 393 -4.52 -27.05 1.53
N ILE A 394 -4.44 -28.00 0.59
CA ILE A 394 -3.45 -28.01 -0.48
C ILE A 394 -4.14 -27.68 -1.82
N LEU A 395 -3.56 -26.73 -2.54
CA LEU A 395 -3.91 -26.34 -3.89
C LEU A 395 -2.85 -26.86 -4.85
N GLU A 396 -3.23 -27.59 -5.89
CA GLU A 396 -2.26 -28.02 -6.92
C GLU A 396 -2.27 -27.05 -8.10
N GLU A 397 -1.10 -26.50 -8.40
CA GLU A 397 -0.86 -25.68 -9.59
C GLU A 397 0.14 -26.41 -10.51
N HIS A 398 -0.14 -26.37 -11.80
CA HIS A 398 0.63 -27.06 -12.84
C HIS A 398 1.18 -26.05 -13.86
N ASP A 399 2.08 -26.53 -14.72
CA ASP A 399 2.67 -25.76 -15.82
C ASP A 399 3.37 -24.47 -15.35
N LEU A 400 4.02 -24.52 -14.19
CA LEU A 400 4.79 -23.43 -13.60
C LEU A 400 5.91 -24.04 -12.74
N SER A 401 7.13 -23.54 -12.89
CA SER A 401 8.28 -23.93 -12.07
C SER A 401 8.15 -23.41 -10.64
N SER A 402 8.79 -24.12 -9.71
CA SER A 402 8.90 -23.69 -8.32
C SER A 402 9.57 -22.31 -8.20
N GLU A 403 10.57 -22.01 -9.02
CA GLU A 403 11.27 -20.72 -9.04
C GLU A 403 10.36 -19.58 -9.53
N ALA A 404 9.62 -19.79 -10.62
CA ALA A 404 8.68 -18.79 -11.14
C ALA A 404 7.51 -18.55 -10.18
N PHE A 405 7.01 -19.60 -9.53
CA PHE A 405 6.00 -19.46 -8.49
C PHE A 405 6.51 -18.64 -7.29
N GLU A 406 7.74 -18.89 -6.84
CA GLU A 406 8.37 -18.14 -5.74
C GLU A 406 8.48 -16.64 -6.07
N LYS A 407 8.90 -16.28 -7.28
CA LYS A 407 8.94 -14.89 -7.76
C LYS A 407 7.55 -14.27 -7.87
N MET A 408 6.57 -15.05 -8.34
CA MET A 408 5.18 -14.60 -8.42
C MET A 408 4.60 -14.28 -7.04
N ILE A 409 4.79 -15.15 -6.04
CA ILE A 409 4.31 -14.87 -4.68
C ILE A 409 5.12 -13.77 -4.00
N GLU A 410 6.43 -13.65 -4.25
CA GLU A 410 7.22 -12.50 -3.79
C GLU A 410 6.61 -11.18 -4.25
N TYR A 411 6.24 -11.09 -5.53
CA TYR A 411 5.53 -9.94 -6.07
C TYR A 411 4.17 -9.73 -5.40
N MET A 412 3.38 -10.79 -5.22
CA MET A 412 2.06 -10.68 -4.60
C MET A 412 2.12 -10.08 -3.19
N TYR A 413 3.18 -10.36 -2.42
CA TYR A 413 3.35 -9.86 -1.06
C TYR A 413 4.01 -8.48 -0.98
N THR A 414 4.67 -8.01 -2.04
CA THR A 414 5.56 -6.83 -1.94
C THR A 414 5.38 -5.75 -3.01
N ASP A 415 4.66 -6.02 -4.10
CA ASP A 415 4.68 -5.22 -5.34
C ASP A 415 6.09 -5.07 -5.96
N ARG A 416 7.09 -5.79 -5.44
CA ARG A 416 8.47 -5.72 -5.88
C ARG A 416 8.92 -7.04 -6.44
N LEU A 417 9.82 -6.93 -7.39
CA LEU A 417 10.38 -8.06 -8.09
C LEU A 417 11.86 -7.75 -8.29
N LYS A 418 12.73 -8.55 -7.67
CA LYS A 418 14.17 -8.39 -7.76
C LYS A 418 14.75 -9.60 -8.47
N ASP A 419 15.82 -9.37 -9.23
CA ASP A 419 16.67 -10.43 -9.78
C ASP A 419 15.87 -11.46 -10.59
N ILE A 420 15.38 -11.05 -11.76
CA ILE A 420 14.84 -11.97 -12.77
C ILE A 420 15.88 -12.18 -13.84
N GLU A 421 16.28 -13.43 -14.02
CA GLU A 421 17.05 -13.85 -15.18
C GLU A 421 16.17 -13.76 -16.45
N PRO A 422 16.68 -13.23 -17.58
CA PRO A 422 15.91 -13.11 -18.81
C PRO A 422 15.23 -14.42 -19.25
N ASP A 423 15.86 -15.57 -18.99
CA ASP A 423 15.32 -16.89 -19.32
C ASP A 423 14.04 -17.24 -18.52
N GLN A 424 13.86 -16.67 -17.32
CA GLN A 424 12.68 -16.89 -16.46
C GLN A 424 11.52 -15.94 -16.80
N ALA A 425 11.80 -14.79 -17.42
CA ALA A 425 10.78 -13.77 -17.65
C ALA A 425 9.63 -14.25 -18.54
N GLY A 426 9.91 -15.10 -19.54
CA GLY A 426 8.87 -15.68 -20.40
C GLY A 426 7.85 -16.49 -19.61
N GLU A 427 8.30 -17.29 -18.64
CA GLU A 427 7.44 -18.07 -17.75
C GLU A 427 6.63 -17.17 -16.80
N ILE A 428 7.26 -16.14 -16.24
CA ILE A 428 6.57 -15.18 -15.34
C ILE A 428 5.52 -14.36 -16.10
N PHE A 429 5.74 -14.02 -17.39
CA PHE A 429 4.73 -13.37 -18.22
C PHE A 429 3.49 -14.26 -18.46
N ASP A 430 3.71 -15.55 -18.72
CA ASP A 430 2.62 -16.51 -18.86
C ASP A 430 1.86 -16.67 -17.54
N ALA A 431 2.59 -16.83 -16.43
CA ALA A 431 2.02 -16.86 -15.09
C ALA A 431 1.19 -15.58 -14.80
N ALA A 432 1.72 -14.40 -15.08
CA ALA A 432 1.01 -13.14 -14.86
C ALA A 432 -0.32 -13.09 -15.63
N SER A 433 -0.38 -13.67 -16.83
CA SER A 433 -1.62 -13.79 -17.62
C SER A 433 -2.57 -14.83 -17.01
N ARG A 434 -2.07 -16.04 -16.72
CA ARG A 434 -2.84 -17.17 -16.21
C ARG A 434 -3.47 -16.89 -14.85
N TYR A 435 -2.69 -16.30 -13.94
CA TYR A 435 -3.09 -15.96 -12.58
C TYR A 435 -3.71 -14.55 -12.48
N LEU A 436 -3.95 -13.87 -13.61
CA LEU A 436 -4.60 -12.55 -13.69
C LEU A 436 -3.89 -11.46 -12.87
N LEU A 437 -2.56 -11.49 -12.83
CA LEU A 437 -1.69 -10.52 -12.16
C LEU A 437 -1.21 -9.47 -13.17
N PHE A 438 -2.12 -8.64 -13.70
CA PHE A 438 -1.74 -7.66 -14.74
C PHE A 438 -0.61 -6.69 -14.32
N PRO A 439 -0.57 -6.16 -13.08
CA PRO A 439 0.53 -5.33 -12.62
C PRO A 439 1.90 -6.04 -12.62
N LEU A 440 1.93 -7.38 -12.48
CA LEU A 440 3.16 -8.17 -12.53
C LEU A 440 3.80 -8.10 -13.93
N LYS A 441 3.01 -8.06 -15.01
CA LYS A 441 3.56 -7.91 -16.38
C LYS A 441 4.40 -6.65 -16.50
N ARG A 442 3.93 -5.54 -15.92
CA ARG A 442 4.67 -4.28 -15.90
C ARG A 442 5.92 -4.38 -15.05
N ALA A 443 5.84 -5.00 -13.87
CA ALA A 443 7.00 -5.19 -13.01
C ALA A 443 8.10 -6.03 -13.68
N VAL A 444 7.74 -7.10 -14.39
CA VAL A 444 8.69 -7.90 -15.18
C VAL A 444 9.31 -7.06 -16.30
N ALA A 445 8.51 -6.25 -17.00
CA ALA A 445 9.00 -5.33 -18.02
C ALA A 445 10.06 -4.36 -17.47
N ASP A 446 9.77 -3.74 -16.33
CA ASP A 446 10.64 -2.74 -15.71
C ASP A 446 11.99 -3.36 -15.30
N VAL A 447 12.01 -4.61 -14.85
CA VAL A 447 13.25 -5.35 -14.50
C VAL A 447 14.07 -5.74 -15.73
N LEU A 448 13.42 -6.02 -16.86
CA LEU A 448 14.10 -6.39 -18.10
C LEU A 448 14.66 -5.18 -18.87
N LEU A 449 14.11 -3.97 -18.66
CA LEU A 449 14.51 -2.77 -19.39
C LEU A 449 16.03 -2.53 -19.44
N PRO A 450 16.77 -2.58 -18.33
CA PRO A 450 18.23 -2.40 -18.36
C PRO A 450 18.95 -3.48 -19.17
N HIS A 451 18.42 -4.71 -19.21
CA HIS A 451 19.01 -5.81 -19.97
C HIS A 451 18.81 -5.61 -21.47
N LEU A 452 17.65 -5.06 -21.87
CA LEU A 452 17.28 -4.80 -23.26
C LEU A 452 18.19 -3.77 -23.93
N GLU A 453 18.70 -2.78 -23.19
CA GLU A 453 19.65 -1.78 -23.72
C GLU A 453 20.96 -2.41 -24.24
N SER A 454 21.31 -3.60 -23.74
CA SER A 454 22.51 -4.35 -24.11
C SER A 454 22.22 -5.62 -24.93
N ALA A 455 20.95 -5.90 -25.22
CA ALA A 455 20.50 -7.13 -25.86
C ALA A 455 20.86 -7.18 -27.35
N SER A 456 21.08 -8.40 -27.86
CA SER A 456 21.27 -8.63 -29.29
C SER A 456 19.97 -8.39 -30.06
N PRO A 457 20.03 -8.08 -31.37
CA PRO A 457 18.83 -7.92 -32.19
C PRO A 457 17.91 -9.15 -32.20
N ALA A 458 18.46 -10.36 -32.02
CA ALA A 458 17.67 -11.59 -31.93
C ALA A 458 16.85 -11.66 -30.64
N GLU A 459 17.46 -11.28 -29.50
CA GLU A 459 16.78 -11.20 -28.21
C GLU A 459 15.71 -10.10 -28.23
N MET A 460 16.01 -8.93 -28.81
CA MET A 460 15.01 -7.87 -28.98
C MET A 460 13.80 -8.34 -29.79
N CYS A 461 14.01 -9.07 -30.88
CA CYS A 461 12.94 -9.68 -31.67
C CYS A 461 12.12 -10.68 -30.84
N HIS A 462 12.78 -11.51 -30.03
CA HIS A 462 12.10 -12.44 -29.12
C HIS A 462 11.20 -11.70 -28.12
N TRP A 463 11.71 -10.65 -27.48
CA TRP A 463 10.94 -9.83 -26.53
C TRP A 463 9.79 -9.07 -27.18
N LEU A 464 9.96 -8.57 -28.41
CA LEU A 464 8.88 -7.96 -29.19
C LEU A 464 7.77 -8.97 -29.53
N ILE A 465 8.13 -10.22 -29.85
CA ILE A 465 7.15 -11.28 -30.12
C ILE A 465 6.39 -11.63 -28.84
N LEU A 466 7.09 -11.81 -27.71
CA LEU A 466 6.44 -12.07 -26.42
C LEU A 466 5.51 -10.92 -26.02
N SER A 467 5.96 -9.69 -26.20
CA SER A 467 5.15 -8.48 -25.99
C SER A 467 3.86 -8.53 -26.80
N ASP A 468 3.93 -8.82 -28.09
CA ASP A 468 2.75 -8.91 -28.97
C ASP A 468 1.82 -10.07 -28.55
N MET A 469 2.39 -11.24 -28.24
CA MET A 469 1.64 -12.40 -27.77
C MET A 469 0.84 -12.12 -26.49
N TYR A 470 1.40 -11.35 -25.55
CA TYR A 470 0.77 -11.05 -24.26
C TYR A 470 0.06 -9.70 -24.20
N SER A 471 0.06 -8.91 -25.29
CA SER A 471 -0.67 -7.65 -25.47
C SER A 471 -2.12 -7.90 -25.86
N ALA A 472 -2.97 -8.31 -24.90
CA ALA A 472 -4.42 -8.34 -25.11
C ALA A 472 -5.05 -6.96 -24.81
N PRO A 473 -6.05 -6.50 -25.59
CA PRO A 473 -6.66 -5.18 -25.41
C PRO A 473 -7.72 -5.23 -24.30
N LEU A 474 -7.39 -4.82 -23.07
CA LEU A 474 -8.38 -4.76 -21.99
C LEU A 474 -8.24 -3.47 -21.15
N ASN A 475 -9.22 -2.58 -21.37
CA ASN A 475 -9.64 -1.35 -20.66
C ASN A 475 -9.16 0.05 -21.12
N PRO A 476 -10.06 1.08 -21.05
CA PRO A 476 -9.96 2.36 -21.74
C PRO A 476 -9.20 3.41 -20.92
N THR A 477 -8.07 3.05 -20.33
CA THR A 477 -7.10 4.03 -19.83
C THR A 477 -6.06 4.24 -20.91
N PRO A 478 -5.71 5.48 -21.27
CA PRO A 478 -4.93 5.74 -22.48
C PRO A 478 -3.51 5.17 -22.35
N ASN A 479 -3.16 4.35 -23.35
CA ASN A 479 -1.84 4.03 -23.89
C ASN A 479 -0.70 3.69 -22.93
N PHE A 480 -0.37 2.39 -22.81
CA PHE A 480 1.01 1.94 -22.58
C PHE A 480 1.16 0.52 -23.11
N SER A 481 1.62 0.36 -24.36
CA SER A 481 2.03 -0.97 -24.86
C SER A 481 3.51 -1.22 -24.54
N PHE A 482 3.87 -2.47 -24.27
CA PHE A 482 5.28 -2.85 -24.09
C PHE A 482 6.13 -2.56 -25.35
N SER A 483 5.50 -2.48 -26.52
CA SER A 483 6.11 -1.94 -27.74
C SER A 483 6.42 -0.44 -27.68
N GLU A 484 5.65 0.40 -26.98
CA GLU A 484 5.98 1.81 -26.76
C GLU A 484 7.18 1.99 -25.81
N ILE A 485 7.34 1.11 -24.83
CA ILE A 485 8.51 1.11 -23.92
C ILE A 485 9.80 0.79 -24.70
N LEU A 486 9.76 -0.22 -25.58
CA LEU A 486 10.88 -0.59 -26.45
C LEU A 486 11.19 0.45 -27.54
N VAL A 487 10.19 1.21 -27.99
CA VAL A 487 10.38 2.24 -29.03
C VAL A 487 10.91 3.55 -28.44
N ASN A 488 10.47 3.94 -27.24
CA ASN A 488 10.89 5.19 -26.59
C ASN A 488 12.30 5.10 -25.95
N SER A 489 12.82 3.90 -25.66
CA SER A 489 14.21 3.74 -25.17
C SER A 489 15.27 3.86 -26.28
N TYR A 490 14.87 3.92 -27.55
CA TYR A 490 15.76 4.06 -28.71
C TYR A 490 15.58 5.37 -29.50
N SER A 491 14.84 6.34 -28.95
CA SER A 491 14.68 7.70 -29.49
C SER A 491 15.32 8.73 -28.57
#